data_AF-A0A7C6VBZ6-F1
#
_entry.id   AF-A0A7C6VBZ6-F1
#
_cell.length_a   1.000
_cell.length_b   1.000
_cell.length_c   1.000
_cell.angle_alpha   90.00
_cell.angle_beta   90.00
_cell.angle_gamma   90.00
#
_symmetry.space_group_name_H-M   'P 1'
#
loop_
_entity.id
_entity.type
_entity.pdbx_description
1 polymer ?
#
loop_
_entity_poly.entity_id
_entity_poly.type
_entity_poly.pdbx_seq_one_letter_code
_entity_poly.pdbx_strand_id
1 'polypeptide(L)'
;MSSPEAPERATNHPTFAALGVPAPLVAVLARDGKTEAFPIQQDTLPDTLRGRDVLGRGKTGSGKTLAFSLPLIARLGGELAGG
;
A
#
# COMPACT_ATOMS: atom_id res chain seq x y z
N MET A 1 -16.54 -22.38 -30.38
CA MET A 1 -16.33 -20.95 -30.66
C MET A 1 -15.97 -20.29 -29.34
N SER A 2 -14.68 -20.05 -29.10
CA SER A 2 -14.23 -19.31 -27.91
C SER A 2 -14.34 -17.83 -28.22
N SER A 3 -15.12 -17.09 -27.42
CA SER A 3 -15.10 -15.62 -27.47
C SER A 3 -13.70 -15.13 -27.09
N PRO A 4 -13.15 -14.10 -27.77
CA PRO A 4 -11.90 -13.49 -27.37
C PRO A 4 -12.11 -12.74 -26.05
N GLU A 5 -11.28 -13.05 -25.06
CA GLU A 5 -11.22 -12.33 -23.80
C GLU A 5 -10.80 -10.88 -24.10
N ALA A 6 -11.63 -9.91 -23.71
CA ALA A 6 -11.33 -8.49 -23.92
C ALA A 6 -10.03 -8.11 -23.17
N PRO A 7 -9.21 -7.20 -23.70
CA PRO A 7 -7.95 -6.83 -23.05
C PRO A 7 -8.26 -6.29 -21.65
N GLU A 8 -7.69 -6.95 -20.64
CA GLU A 8 -7.73 -6.52 -19.24
C GLU A 8 -7.26 -5.08 -19.19
N ARG A 9 -8.17 -4.14 -18.88
CA ARG A 9 -7.85 -2.71 -18.80
C ARG A 9 -6.67 -2.59 -17.85
N ALA A 10 -5.54 -2.05 -18.30
CA ALA A 10 -4.40 -1.80 -17.44
C ALA A 10 -4.86 -0.98 -16.23
N THR A 11 -5.08 -1.65 -15.09
CA THR A 11 -5.45 -1.01 -13.84
C THR A 11 -4.18 -0.35 -13.35
N ASN A 12 -4.08 0.96 -13.53
CA ASN A 12 -2.95 1.73 -13.02
C ASN A 12 -3.00 1.65 -11.49
N HIS A 13 -2.28 0.67 -10.91
CA HIS A 13 -2.25 0.48 -9.46
C HIS A 13 -1.55 1.68 -8.83
N PRO A 14 -2.17 2.41 -7.89
CA PRO A 14 -1.51 3.52 -7.23
C PRO A 14 -0.19 3.07 -6.58
N THR A 15 0.85 3.86 -6.82
CA THR A 15 2.16 3.68 -6.21
C THR A 15 2.09 3.96 -4.70
N PHE A 16 3.05 3.43 -3.93
CA PHE A 16 3.14 3.75 -2.51
C PHE A 16 3.29 5.26 -2.24
N ALA A 17 3.99 5.99 -3.12
CA ALA A 17 4.09 7.44 -3.04
C ALA A 17 2.73 8.13 -3.20
N ALA A 18 1.91 7.69 -4.16
CA ALA A 18 0.56 8.23 -4.36
C ALA A 18 -0.38 7.97 -3.18
N LEU A 19 -0.10 6.94 -2.38
CA LEU A 19 -0.86 6.60 -1.16
C LEU A 19 -0.39 7.37 0.08
N GLY A 20 0.65 8.20 -0.04
CA GLY A 20 1.18 9.02 1.05
C GLY A 20 2.29 8.35 1.88
N VAL A 21 2.86 7.23 1.41
CA VAL A 21 3.99 6.60 2.09
C VAL A 21 5.21 7.53 2.05
N PRO A 22 5.92 7.76 3.16
CA PRO A 22 7.11 8.62 3.21
C PRO A 22 8.20 8.22 2.21
N ALA A 23 8.87 9.23 1.64
CA ALA A 23 9.87 9.04 0.59
C ALA A 23 11.00 8.04 0.95
N PRO A 24 11.56 8.04 2.18
CA PRO A 24 12.57 7.05 2.54
C PRO A 24 12.06 5.60 2.45
N LEU A 25 10.80 5.36 2.84
CA LEU A 25 10.18 4.04 2.76
C LEU A 25 9.85 3.66 1.31
N VAL A 26 9.38 4.61 0.50
CA VAL A 26 9.17 4.39 -0.94
C VAL A 26 10.47 3.96 -1.63
N ALA A 27 11.60 4.60 -1.31
CA ALA A 27 12.90 4.24 -1.89
C ALA A 27 13.32 2.81 -1.52
N VAL A 28 13.10 2.40 -0.27
CA VAL A 28 13.35 1.03 0.20
C VAL A 28 12.44 0.02 -0.51
N LEU A 29 11.14 0.31 -0.60
CA LEU A 29 10.17 -0.55 -1.29
C LEU A 29 10.53 -0.73 -2.76
N ALA A 30 10.91 0.35 -3.45
CA ALA A 30 11.31 0.30 -4.85
C ALA A 30 12.57 -0.56 -5.06
N ARG A 31 13.60 -0.41 -4.21
CA ARG A 31 14.80 -1.26 -4.24
C ARG A 31 14.46 -2.74 -4.06
N ASP A 32 13.46 -3.03 -3.23
CA ASP A 32 13.00 -4.39 -2.96
C ASP A 32 11.95 -4.88 -3.98
N GLY A 33 11.79 -4.19 -5.12
CA GLY A 33 10.90 -4.55 -6.22
C GLY A 33 9.40 -4.33 -5.96
N LYS A 34 9.03 -3.55 -4.94
CA LYS A 34 7.64 -3.30 -4.52
C LYS A 34 7.23 -1.89 -4.95
N THR A 35 6.85 -1.74 -6.20
CA THR A 35 6.49 -0.46 -6.80
C THR A 35 4.99 -0.17 -6.74
N GLU A 36 4.17 -1.22 -6.75
CA GLU A 36 2.71 -1.15 -6.77
C GLU A 36 2.10 -1.68 -5.48
N ALA A 37 1.09 -0.99 -4.97
CA ALA A 37 0.37 -1.41 -3.79
C ALA A 37 -0.73 -2.42 -4.13
N PHE A 38 -0.90 -3.45 -3.28
CA PHE A 38 -2.02 -4.38 -3.38
C PHE A 38 -3.33 -3.74 -2.90
N PRO A 39 -4.51 -4.22 -3.32
CA PRO A 39 -5.80 -3.59 -2.99
C PRO A 39 -5.96 -3.26 -1.50
N ILE A 40 -5.67 -4.20 -0.59
CA ILE A 40 -5.77 -3.93 0.86
C ILE A 40 -4.80 -2.84 1.35
N GLN A 41 -3.67 -2.63 0.70
CA GLN A 41 -2.76 -1.53 1.02
C GLN A 41 -3.31 -0.20 0.48
N GLN A 42 -3.87 -0.21 -0.74
CA GLN A 42 -4.52 0.96 -1.34
C GLN A 42 -5.67 1.48 -0.48
N ASP A 43 -6.50 0.56 0.02
CA ASP A 43 -7.70 0.86 0.80
C ASP A 43 -7.39 1.33 2.23
N THR A 44 -6.21 1.00 2.77
CA THR A 44 -5.92 1.19 4.20
C THR A 44 -4.77 2.15 4.49
N LEU A 45 -3.76 2.26 3.61
CA LEU A 45 -2.60 3.12 3.83
C LEU A 45 -2.99 4.60 4.00
N PRO A 46 -3.88 5.20 3.19
CA PRO A 46 -4.24 6.61 3.38
C PRO A 46 -4.81 6.90 4.78
N ASP A 47 -5.66 6.03 5.32
CA ASP A 47 -6.26 6.24 6.65
C ASP A 47 -5.28 5.94 7.78
N THR A 48 -4.55 4.83 7.69
CA THR A 48 -3.59 4.41 8.73
C THR A 48 -2.40 5.36 8.84
N LEU A 49 -1.92 5.92 7.73
CA LEU A 49 -0.88 6.96 7.73
C LEU A 49 -1.38 8.27 8.39
N ARG A 50 -2.69 8.53 8.39
CA ARG A 50 -3.31 9.68 9.08
C ARG A 50 -3.63 9.44 10.55
N GLY A 51 -3.19 8.33 11.13
CA GLY A 51 -3.46 8.04 12.54
C GLY A 51 -4.72 7.22 12.80
N ARG A 52 -5.54 6.91 11.78
CA ARG A 52 -6.84 6.26 11.97
C ARG A 52 -6.71 4.74 12.15
N ASP A 53 -7.55 4.19 13.01
CA ASP A 53 -7.68 2.75 13.18
C ASP A 53 -8.46 2.14 12.02
N VAL A 54 -8.01 0.97 11.56
CA VAL A 54 -8.58 0.25 10.41
C VAL A 54 -8.61 -1.26 10.68
N LEU A 55 -9.67 -1.93 10.23
CA LEU A 55 -9.76 -3.39 10.21
C LEU A 55 -9.50 -3.94 8.80
N GLY A 56 -8.28 -4.44 8.56
CA GLY A 56 -7.92 -5.08 7.28
C GLY A 56 -8.25 -6.57 7.27
N ARG A 57 -9.16 -7.01 6.39
CA ARG A 57 -9.44 -8.44 6.12
C ARG A 57 -8.95 -8.86 4.73
N GLY A 58 -8.17 -9.92 4.68
CA GLY A 58 -7.69 -10.51 3.42
C GLY A 58 -6.97 -11.82 3.67
N LYS A 59 -6.79 -12.64 2.63
CA LYS A 59 -6.06 -13.92 2.71
C LYS A 59 -4.55 -13.72 2.95
N THR A 60 -3.83 -14.80 3.25
CA THR A 60 -2.35 -14.79 3.22
C THR A 60 -1.90 -14.42 1.81
N GLY A 61 -0.82 -13.63 1.70
CA GLY A 61 -0.36 -13.08 0.41
C GLY A 61 -1.06 -11.79 -0.03
N SER A 62 -2.15 -11.35 0.63
CA SER A 62 -2.82 -10.09 0.27
C SER A 62 -2.02 -8.82 0.59
N GLY A 63 -0.85 -8.89 1.23
CA GLY A 63 -0.01 -7.71 1.52
C GLY A 63 -0.30 -6.97 2.83
N LYS A 64 -1.12 -7.55 3.71
CA LYS A 64 -1.51 -6.96 5.03
C LYS A 64 -0.31 -6.59 5.92
N THR A 65 0.78 -7.36 5.84
CA THR A 65 1.98 -7.11 6.65
C THR A 65 2.56 -5.72 6.38
N LEU A 66 2.73 -5.36 5.10
CA LEU A 66 3.21 -4.02 4.73
C LEU A 66 2.15 -2.94 4.96
N ALA A 67 0.86 -3.27 4.76
CA ALA A 67 -0.23 -2.35 5.07
C ALA A 67 -0.22 -1.91 6.55
N PHE A 68 0.16 -2.81 7.46
CA PHE A 68 0.27 -2.52 8.88
C PHE A 68 1.64 -1.94 9.29
N SER A 69 2.74 -2.46 8.74
CA SER A 69 4.08 -2.07 9.20
C SER A 69 4.53 -0.72 8.68
N LEU A 70 4.12 -0.30 7.47
CA LEU A 70 4.52 0.99 6.90
C LEU A 70 4.06 2.19 7.76
N PRO A 71 2.78 2.28 8.17
CA PRO A 71 2.36 3.34 9.09
C PRO A 71 3.07 3.29 10.45
N LEU A 72 3.33 2.09 10.97
CA LEU A 72 4.04 1.91 12.25
C LEU A 72 5.47 2.45 12.17
N ILE A 73 6.22 2.08 11.13
CA ILE A 73 7.61 2.52 10.93
C ILE A 73 7.65 4.03 10.66
N ALA A 74 6.73 4.56 9.85
CA ALA A 74 6.64 5.98 9.57
C ALA A 74 6.42 6.82 10.85
N ARG A 75 5.59 6.36 11.79
CA ARG A 75 5.42 7.01 13.10
C ARG A 75 6.67 6.93 13.97
N LEU A 76 7.27 5.75 14.09
CA LEU A 76 8.49 5.56 14.91
C LEU A 76 9.70 6.32 14.37
N GLY A 77 9.77 6.49 13.04
CA GLY A 77 10.82 7.27 12.37
C GLY A 77 10.63 8.79 12.48
N GLY A 78 9.55 9.27 13.11
CA GLY A 78 9.25 10.71 13.22
C GLY A 78 8.70 11.36 11.95
N GLU A 79 8.34 10.57 10.94
CA GLU A 79 7.78 11.06 9.66
C GLU A 79 6.28 11.38 9.76
N LEU A 80 5.59 10.81 10.77
CA LEU A 80 4.20 11.10 11.07
C LEU A 80 4.10 11.61 12.51
N ALA A 81 3.58 12.83 12.69
CA ALA A 81 3.33 13.38 14.02
C ALA A 81 2.34 12.48 14.78
N GLY A 82 2.59 12.28 16.08
CA GLY A 82 1.64 11.61 16.97
C GLY A 82 0.29 12.32 16.92
N GLY A 83 -0.78 11.54 16.79
CA GLY A 83 -2.15 12.07 16.84
C GLY A 83 -2.47 12.72 18.18
#